data_AF-A0A3D4BFD0-F1
#
_entry.id   AF-A0A3D4BFD0-F1
#
_cell.length_a   1.000
_cell.length_b   1.000
_cell.length_c   1.000
_cell.angle_alpha   90.00
_cell.angle_beta   90.00
_cell.angle_gamma   90.00
#
_symmetry.space_group_name_H-M   'P 1'
#
loop_
_entity.id
_entity.type
_entity.pdbx_description
1 polymer ?
#
loop_
_entity_poly.entity_id
_entity_poly.type
_entity_poly.pdbx_seq_one_letter_code
_entity_poly.pdbx_strand_id
1 'polypeptide(L)'
;MKKYIVLFLVFSFGLNAQEKLNVYFDFDKHNLNEQAIKTINTWIAEGKNYQVTKLYGFCDFKGTNSYNDTLALKRVNEVYNFLRESKIEVLKDIEIRGFGEDFKQSKIQDENRRVTIIYTSKIDKVVEEPTKPVEKQFAEKIKSAKKGDLLKLDNIYFYNNSAKVVTKSEPILYELLCVMVDNPTLKIEIQGHICCKRPDEPEVISTARARAVYNYLIRNKIDRTRMSFKGYGVSRPIHPIPEKNALEEDDNRRVEILVKEK
;
A
#
# COMPACT_ATOMS: atom_id res chain seq x y z
N MET A 1 -53.13 -5.09 31.81
CA MET A 1 -52.71 -5.35 30.41
C MET A 1 -51.19 -5.31 30.36
N LYS A 2 -50.53 -6.47 30.21
CA LYS A 2 -49.05 -6.55 30.13
C LYS A 2 -48.60 -5.99 28.79
N LYS A 3 -47.83 -4.89 28.79
CA LYS A 3 -47.23 -4.31 27.58
C LYS A 3 -46.02 -5.16 27.19
N TYR A 4 -46.12 -5.90 26.09
CA TYR A 4 -44.98 -6.57 25.49
C TYR A 4 -44.21 -5.55 24.65
N ILE A 5 -42.97 -5.27 25.04
CA ILE A 5 -42.02 -4.49 24.25
C ILE A 5 -41.38 -5.45 23.25
N VAL A 6 -41.77 -5.36 21.99
CA VAL A 6 -41.14 -6.12 20.89
C VAL A 6 -39.86 -5.38 20.51
N LEU A 7 -38.71 -5.96 20.89
CA LEU A 7 -37.40 -5.49 20.50
C LEU A 7 -37.15 -5.86 19.04
N PHE A 8 -37.23 -4.88 18.13
CA PHE A 8 -36.83 -5.05 16.73
C PHE A 8 -35.29 -5.14 16.65
N LEU A 9 -34.79 -6.37 16.56
CA LEU A 9 -33.39 -6.65 16.20
C LEU A 9 -33.20 -6.31 14.72
N VAL A 10 -32.68 -5.11 14.44
CA VAL A 10 -32.23 -4.73 13.10
C VAL A 10 -30.96 -5.51 12.79
N PHE A 11 -31.10 -6.63 12.09
CA PHE A 11 -29.98 -7.36 11.53
C PHE A 11 -29.42 -6.57 10.36
N SER A 12 -28.42 -5.72 10.60
CA SER A 12 -27.67 -5.04 9.55
C SER A 12 -26.87 -6.07 8.76
N PHE A 13 -27.45 -6.62 7.69
CA PHE A 13 -26.70 -7.37 6.70
C PHE A 13 -25.68 -6.42 6.07
N GLY A 14 -24.40 -6.62 6.37
CA GLY A 14 -23.31 -5.90 5.74
C GLY A 14 -23.28 -6.19 4.24
N LEU A 15 -23.80 -5.28 3.43
CA LEU A 15 -23.62 -5.29 1.99
C LEU A 15 -22.16 -4.93 1.70
N ASN A 16 -21.35 -5.90 1.29
CA ASN A 16 -20.03 -5.61 0.73
C ASN A 16 -20.22 -5.08 -0.69
N ALA A 17 -20.00 -3.79 -0.90
CA ALA A 17 -20.07 -3.19 -2.22
C ALA A 17 -18.91 -3.71 -3.10
N GLN A 18 -19.23 -4.17 -4.32
CA GLN A 18 -18.22 -4.47 -5.32
C GLN A 18 -17.71 -3.18 -5.95
N GLU A 19 -16.40 -2.98 -5.92
CA GLU A 19 -15.69 -1.85 -6.50
C GLU A 19 -15.06 -2.23 -7.85
N LYS A 20 -14.71 -1.22 -8.66
CA LYS A 20 -14.15 -1.40 -10.01
C LYS A 20 -12.88 -0.57 -10.20
N LEU A 21 -11.86 -1.18 -10.78
CA LEU A 21 -10.67 -0.51 -11.30
C LEU A 21 -10.53 -0.77 -12.79
N ASN A 22 -10.32 0.28 -13.58
CA ASN A 22 -10.05 0.15 -15.02
C ASN A 22 -8.55 0.31 -15.30
N VAL A 23 -7.99 -0.62 -16.05
CA VAL A 23 -6.61 -0.64 -16.51
C VAL A 23 -6.60 -0.53 -18.03
N TYR A 24 -5.96 0.51 -18.57
CA TYR A 24 -6.02 0.83 -20.00
C TYR A 24 -4.79 0.33 -20.77
N PHE A 25 -4.97 0.02 -22.05
CA PHE A 25 -3.95 -0.55 -22.92
C PHE A 25 -3.73 0.28 -24.18
N ASP A 26 -2.50 0.21 -24.69
CA ASP A 26 -2.15 0.80 -25.97
C ASP A 26 -2.86 0.08 -27.12
N PHE A 27 -2.95 0.78 -28.26
CA PHE A 27 -3.57 0.24 -29.46
C PHE A 27 -2.90 -1.08 -29.87
N ASP A 28 -3.73 -2.11 -30.07
CA ASP A 28 -3.29 -3.46 -30.48
C ASP A 28 -2.24 -4.13 -29.56
N LYS A 29 -2.11 -3.67 -28.31
CA LYS A 29 -1.21 -4.27 -27.32
C LYS A 29 -1.96 -4.95 -26.20
N HIS A 30 -1.40 -6.06 -25.71
CA HIS A 30 -1.86 -6.72 -24.49
C HIS A 30 -0.93 -6.56 -23.29
N ASN A 31 0.34 -6.20 -23.51
CA ASN A 31 1.30 -5.97 -22.43
C ASN A 31 0.88 -4.73 -21.60
N LEU A 32 1.14 -4.78 -20.30
CA LEU A 32 0.92 -3.64 -19.42
C LEU A 32 1.90 -2.51 -19.76
N ASN A 33 1.37 -1.33 -20.11
CA ASN A 33 2.19 -0.11 -20.27
C ASN A 33 2.49 0.54 -18.90
N GLU A 34 3.36 1.55 -18.89
CA GLU A 34 3.77 2.22 -17.65
C GLU A 34 2.59 2.79 -16.85
N GLN A 35 1.59 3.34 -17.55
CA GLN A 35 0.41 3.93 -16.92
C GLN A 35 -0.48 2.86 -16.29
N ALA A 36 -0.63 1.71 -16.93
CA ALA A 36 -1.34 0.54 -16.41
C ALA A 36 -0.68 0.01 -15.14
N ILE A 37 0.65 -0.18 -15.18
CA ILE A 37 1.44 -0.63 -14.02
C ILE A 37 1.30 0.36 -12.86
N LYS A 38 1.44 1.66 -13.14
CA LYS A 38 1.27 2.72 -12.14
C LYS A 38 -0.13 2.70 -11.52
N THR A 39 -1.16 2.48 -12.34
CA THR A 39 -2.56 2.41 -11.88
C THR A 39 -2.78 1.25 -10.93
N ILE A 40 -2.37 0.03 -11.32
CA ILE A 40 -2.50 -1.16 -10.48
C ILE A 40 -1.68 -1.01 -9.20
N ASN A 41 -0.43 -0.56 -9.29
CA ASN A 41 0.42 -0.35 -8.12
C ASN A 41 -0.15 0.70 -7.16
N THR A 42 -0.77 1.76 -7.67
CA THR A 42 -1.43 2.79 -6.85
C THR A 42 -2.69 2.27 -6.16
N TRP A 43 -3.40 1.32 -6.76
CA TRP A 43 -4.54 0.67 -6.16
C TRP A 43 -4.14 -0.36 -5.08
N ILE A 44 -3.19 -1.25 -5.40
CA ILE A 44 -2.60 -2.21 -4.43
C ILE A 44 -2.07 -1.46 -3.21
N ALA A 45 -1.42 -0.35 -3.49
CA ALA A 45 -0.86 0.57 -2.53
C ALA A 45 -1.82 0.99 -1.42
N GLU A 46 -3.07 1.34 -1.75
CA GLU A 46 -4.09 1.75 -0.77
C GLU A 46 -4.23 0.75 0.40
N GLY A 47 -3.78 -0.48 0.23
CA GLY A 47 -3.47 -1.39 1.34
C GLY A 47 -4.71 -1.94 2.02
N LYS A 48 -5.87 -1.89 1.33
CA LYS A 48 -7.06 -2.62 1.74
C LYS A 48 -6.87 -4.11 1.43
N ASN A 49 -7.58 -4.95 2.17
CA ASN A 49 -7.60 -6.39 1.91
C ASN A 49 -8.48 -6.66 0.66
N TYR A 50 -7.87 -6.57 -0.51
CA TYR A 50 -8.56 -6.78 -1.78
C TYR A 50 -8.72 -8.26 -2.08
N GLN A 51 -9.94 -8.65 -2.42
CA GLN A 51 -10.22 -9.91 -3.10
C GLN A 51 -10.77 -9.60 -4.48
N VAL A 52 -10.03 -9.99 -5.51
CA VAL A 52 -10.48 -9.85 -6.90
C VAL A 52 -11.49 -10.94 -7.20
N THR A 53 -12.68 -10.52 -7.64
CA THR A 53 -13.83 -11.40 -7.87
C THR A 53 -14.07 -11.64 -9.36
N LYS A 54 -13.75 -10.67 -10.23
CA LYS A 54 -13.94 -10.77 -11.68
C LYS A 54 -12.90 -9.98 -12.45
N LEU A 55 -12.57 -10.44 -13.66
CA LEU A 55 -11.73 -9.71 -14.62
C LEU A 55 -12.39 -9.71 -16.00
N TYR A 56 -12.65 -8.52 -16.51
CA TYR A 56 -13.30 -8.34 -17.81
C TYR A 56 -12.42 -7.55 -18.76
N GLY A 57 -12.12 -8.13 -19.93
CA GLY A 57 -11.32 -7.52 -20.97
C GLY A 57 -12.18 -6.93 -22.09
N PHE A 58 -11.76 -5.78 -22.62
CA PHE A 58 -12.47 -5.04 -23.65
C PHE A 58 -11.48 -4.56 -24.73
N CYS A 59 -11.98 -4.50 -25.96
CA CYS A 59 -11.29 -3.97 -27.14
C CYS A 59 -12.17 -2.92 -27.83
N ASP A 60 -11.53 -2.04 -28.61
CA ASP A 60 -12.26 -1.14 -29.49
C ASP A 60 -12.79 -1.89 -30.72
N PHE A 61 -13.64 -1.24 -31.52
CA PHE A 61 -14.29 -1.85 -32.69
C PHE A 61 -13.33 -2.16 -33.86
N LYS A 62 -12.03 -1.89 -33.69
CA LYS A 62 -11.05 -2.04 -34.77
C LYS A 62 -10.56 -3.48 -34.82
N GLY A 63 -11.16 -4.28 -35.68
CA GLY A 63 -10.73 -5.66 -35.93
C GLY A 63 -11.89 -6.59 -36.28
N THR A 64 -11.62 -7.89 -36.34
CA THR A 64 -12.68 -8.90 -36.36
C THR A 64 -13.09 -9.24 -34.94
N ASN A 65 -14.36 -9.62 -34.73
CA ASN A 65 -14.87 -9.93 -33.39
C ASN A 65 -14.04 -11.03 -32.69
N SER A 66 -13.71 -12.10 -33.41
CA SER A 66 -12.86 -13.20 -32.91
C SER A 66 -11.43 -12.75 -32.52
N TYR A 67 -10.86 -11.79 -33.25
CA TYR A 67 -9.56 -11.21 -32.91
C TYR A 67 -9.65 -10.37 -31.62
N ASN A 68 -10.67 -9.52 -31.52
CA ASN A 68 -10.90 -8.65 -30.38
C ASN A 68 -11.18 -9.44 -29.10
N ASP A 69 -11.89 -10.56 -29.18
CA ASP A 69 -12.11 -11.48 -28.06
C ASP A 69 -10.79 -12.08 -27.57
N THR A 70 -9.96 -12.54 -28.51
CA THR A 70 -8.63 -13.11 -28.20
C THR A 70 -7.73 -12.06 -27.55
N LEU A 71 -7.69 -10.84 -28.09
CA LEU A 71 -6.88 -9.74 -27.56
C LEU A 71 -7.37 -9.31 -26.16
N ALA A 72 -8.68 -9.25 -25.95
CA ALA A 72 -9.28 -8.96 -24.66
C ALA A 72 -8.88 -10.01 -23.61
N LEU A 73 -8.92 -11.29 -23.95
CA LEU A 73 -8.48 -12.37 -23.05
C LEU A 73 -6.98 -12.31 -22.74
N LYS A 74 -6.14 -12.01 -23.74
CA LYS A 74 -4.69 -11.81 -23.51
C LYS A 74 -4.43 -10.69 -22.50
N ARG A 75 -5.12 -9.55 -22.63
CA ARG A 75 -5.03 -8.43 -21.66
C ARG A 75 -5.46 -8.86 -20.26
N VAL A 76 -6.55 -9.63 -20.15
CA VAL A 76 -7.01 -10.14 -18.85
C VAL A 76 -5.97 -11.04 -18.22
N ASN A 77 -5.32 -11.92 -19.00
CA ASN A 77 -4.28 -12.80 -18.50
C ASN A 77 -3.05 -12.04 -17.99
N GLU A 78 -2.63 -10.98 -18.70
CA GLU A 78 -1.53 -10.11 -18.24
C GLU A 78 -1.86 -9.46 -16.90
N VAL A 79 -3.08 -8.92 -16.74
CA VAL A 79 -3.53 -8.35 -15.46
C VAL A 79 -3.61 -9.42 -14.37
N TYR A 80 -4.17 -10.59 -14.67
CA TYR A 80 -4.27 -11.71 -13.74
C TYR A 80 -2.91 -12.15 -13.21
N ASN A 81 -1.93 -12.33 -14.10
CA ASN A 81 -0.57 -12.72 -13.74
C ASN A 81 0.10 -11.66 -12.87
N PHE A 82 0.01 -10.39 -13.26
CA PHE A 82 0.56 -9.28 -12.48
C PHE A 82 -0.02 -9.22 -11.06
N LEU A 83 -1.33 -9.41 -10.91
CA LEU A 83 -2.01 -9.44 -9.61
C LEU A 83 -1.50 -10.59 -8.74
N ARG A 84 -1.33 -11.78 -9.30
CA ARG A 84 -0.81 -12.95 -8.58
C ARG A 84 0.65 -12.78 -8.17
N GLU A 85 1.49 -12.26 -9.05
CA GLU A 85 2.89 -11.93 -8.74
C GLU A 85 2.99 -10.87 -7.65
N SER A 86 2.07 -9.91 -7.66
CA SER A 86 1.92 -8.89 -6.62
C SER A 86 1.24 -9.40 -5.35
N LYS A 87 0.96 -10.71 -5.25
CA LYS A 87 0.35 -11.40 -4.10
C LYS A 87 -1.04 -10.88 -3.70
N ILE A 88 -1.81 -10.38 -4.66
CA ILE A 88 -3.23 -10.03 -4.45
C ILE A 88 -4.08 -11.30 -4.44
N GLU A 89 -5.02 -11.38 -3.51
CA GLU A 89 -5.96 -12.51 -3.44
C GLU A 89 -6.92 -12.45 -4.63
N VAL A 90 -6.94 -13.54 -5.40
CA VAL A 90 -7.88 -13.73 -6.51
C VAL A 90 -8.79 -14.91 -6.16
N LEU A 91 -10.10 -14.73 -6.33
CA LEU A 91 -11.07 -15.79 -6.05
C LEU A 91 -10.73 -17.05 -6.87
N LYS A 92 -10.78 -18.23 -6.24
CA LYS A 92 -10.42 -19.51 -6.87
C LYS A 92 -11.22 -19.77 -8.14
N ASP A 93 -12.51 -19.46 -8.11
CA ASP A 93 -13.44 -19.56 -9.24
C ASP A 93 -13.73 -18.16 -9.80
N ILE A 94 -12.69 -17.39 -10.08
CA ILE A 94 -12.81 -16.05 -10.64
C ILE A 94 -13.52 -16.09 -12.00
N GLU A 95 -14.47 -15.17 -12.18
CA GLU A 95 -15.11 -14.95 -13.48
C GLU A 95 -14.18 -14.14 -14.39
N ILE A 96 -13.68 -14.78 -15.45
CA ILE A 96 -12.86 -14.15 -16.50
C ILE A 96 -13.66 -14.12 -17.80
N ARG A 97 -13.75 -12.94 -18.42
CA ARG A 97 -14.40 -12.80 -19.73
C ARG A 97 -13.69 -11.77 -20.60
N GLY A 98 -13.40 -12.13 -21.85
CA GLY A 98 -13.10 -11.18 -22.91
C GLY A 98 -14.40 -10.82 -23.61
N PHE A 99 -14.81 -9.56 -23.57
CA PHE A 99 -15.98 -9.06 -24.29
C PHE A 99 -15.64 -8.60 -25.71
N GLY A 100 -14.35 -8.50 -26.05
CA GLY A 100 -13.94 -7.91 -27.34
C GLY A 100 -14.60 -6.55 -27.52
N GLU A 101 -15.38 -6.40 -28.59
CA GLU A 101 -16.18 -5.20 -28.88
C GLU A 101 -17.65 -5.30 -28.43
N ASP A 102 -18.10 -6.46 -27.93
CA ASP A 102 -19.48 -6.79 -27.54
C ASP A 102 -19.88 -6.13 -26.20
N PHE A 103 -19.87 -4.80 -26.21
CA PHE A 103 -20.34 -3.94 -25.13
C PHE A 103 -20.64 -2.53 -25.66
N LYS A 104 -21.25 -1.69 -24.83
CA LYS A 104 -21.48 -0.29 -25.18
C LYS A 104 -20.16 0.49 -25.24
N GLN A 105 -19.70 0.77 -26.45
CA GLN A 105 -18.46 1.52 -26.72
C GLN A 105 -18.58 2.98 -26.25
N SER A 106 -17.52 3.49 -25.61
CA SER A 106 -17.33 4.91 -25.38
C SER A 106 -17.02 5.64 -26.68
N LYS A 107 -17.36 6.94 -26.73
CA LYS A 107 -16.94 7.83 -27.83
C LYS A 107 -15.43 8.04 -27.84
N ILE A 108 -14.79 7.92 -26.67
CA ILE A 108 -13.34 8.00 -26.53
C ILE A 108 -12.77 6.59 -26.73
N GLN A 109 -12.10 6.38 -27.86
CA GLN A 109 -11.62 5.05 -28.26
C GLN A 109 -10.70 4.40 -27.24
N ASP A 110 -9.86 5.20 -26.59
CA ASP A 110 -8.87 4.72 -25.63
C ASP A 110 -9.53 4.13 -24.38
N GLU A 111 -10.73 4.59 -24.03
CA GLU A 111 -11.48 4.04 -22.90
C GLU A 111 -12.00 2.62 -23.16
N ASN A 112 -12.08 2.21 -24.42
CA ASN A 112 -12.59 0.90 -24.83
C ASN A 112 -11.51 -0.19 -24.73
N ARG A 113 -10.23 0.18 -24.76
CA ARG A 113 -9.09 -0.74 -24.63
C ARG A 113 -8.71 -0.89 -23.16
N ARG A 114 -9.47 -1.69 -22.42
CA ARG A 114 -9.29 -1.81 -20.96
C ARG A 114 -9.51 -3.22 -20.44
N VAL A 115 -8.97 -3.47 -19.25
CA VAL A 115 -9.41 -4.53 -18.35
C VAL A 115 -10.07 -3.87 -17.14
N THR A 116 -11.28 -4.31 -16.80
CA THR A 116 -11.96 -3.93 -15.57
C THR A 116 -11.75 -5.02 -14.52
N ILE A 117 -11.09 -4.66 -13.44
CA ILE A 117 -10.90 -5.46 -12.24
C ILE A 117 -12.08 -5.18 -11.32
N ILE A 118 -12.87 -6.21 -11.00
CA ILE A 118 -13.97 -6.11 -10.04
C ILE A 118 -13.52 -6.80 -8.76
N TYR A 119 -13.54 -6.06 -7.66
CA TYR A 119 -13.01 -6.53 -6.39
C TYR A 119 -13.93 -6.13 -5.25
N THR A 120 -13.79 -6.84 -4.15
CA THR A 120 -14.31 -6.41 -2.86
C THR A 120 -13.14 -6.04 -1.98
N SER A 121 -13.17 -4.86 -1.38
CA SER A 121 -12.38 -4.64 -0.18
C SER A 121 -13.06 -5.42 0.93
N LYS A 122 -12.42 -6.50 1.38
CA LYS A 122 -12.75 -7.06 2.68
C LYS A 122 -12.45 -5.93 3.64
N ILE A 123 -13.50 -5.33 4.20
CA ILE A 123 -13.34 -4.63 5.47
C ILE A 123 -12.84 -5.77 6.35
N ASP A 124 -11.55 -5.75 6.70
CA ASP A 124 -11.11 -6.50 7.85
C ASP A 124 -12.08 -6.04 8.91
N LYS A 125 -13.04 -6.90 9.27
CA LYS A 125 -13.86 -6.62 10.42
C LYS A 125 -12.80 -6.40 11.47
N VAL A 126 -12.64 -5.15 11.89
CA VAL A 126 -12.29 -4.87 13.27
C VAL A 126 -13.48 -5.41 14.02
N VAL A 127 -13.54 -6.74 14.14
CA VAL A 127 -14.06 -7.35 15.33
C VAL A 127 -13.19 -6.66 16.36
N GLU A 128 -13.80 -5.82 17.18
CA GLU A 128 -13.30 -5.53 18.50
C GLU A 128 -13.22 -6.87 19.24
N GLU A 129 -12.32 -7.76 18.81
CA GLU A 129 -11.80 -8.79 19.67
C GLU A 129 -11.00 -8.03 20.72
N PRO A 130 -11.18 -8.36 22.02
CA PRO A 130 -10.40 -7.75 23.07
C PRO A 130 -8.93 -7.91 22.70
N THR A 131 -8.26 -6.75 22.54
CA THR A 131 -6.88 -6.59 22.08
C THR A 131 -5.98 -7.76 22.49
N LYS A 132 -5.67 -8.65 21.54
CA LYS A 132 -4.34 -9.26 21.57
C LYS A 132 -3.35 -8.12 21.33
N PRO A 133 -2.28 -7.99 22.14
CA PRO A 133 -1.40 -6.83 22.06
C PRO A 133 -0.88 -6.75 20.62
N VAL A 134 -0.97 -5.57 20.00
CA VAL A 134 0.04 -5.15 19.02
C VAL A 134 1.36 -5.56 19.65
N GLU A 135 2.11 -6.49 19.07
CA GLU A 135 3.40 -6.89 19.61
C GLU A 135 4.19 -5.61 19.82
N LYS A 136 4.34 -5.20 21.09
CA LYS A 136 4.91 -3.92 21.52
C LYS A 136 6.44 -3.91 21.36
N GLN A 137 6.92 -4.52 20.28
CA GLN A 137 8.32 -4.83 20.09
C GLN A 137 9.14 -3.53 20.01
N PHE A 138 8.61 -2.49 19.38
CA PHE A 138 9.28 -1.20 19.33
C PHE A 138 9.20 -0.46 20.67
N ALA A 139 8.07 -0.54 21.37
CA ALA A 139 7.93 0.06 22.70
C ALA A 139 8.88 -0.57 23.73
N GLU A 140 9.10 -1.90 23.69
CA GLU A 140 10.10 -2.57 24.54
C GLU A 140 11.54 -2.18 24.18
N LYS A 141 11.85 -2.02 22.88
CA LYS A 141 13.14 -1.45 22.44
C LYS A 141 13.33 -0.04 23.02
N ILE A 142 12.30 0.80 22.99
CA ILE A 142 12.39 2.17 23.56
C ILE A 142 12.54 2.14 25.07
N LYS A 143 11.82 1.26 25.79
CA LYS A 143 11.95 1.13 27.26
C LYS A 143 13.37 0.80 27.68
N SER A 144 14.05 -0.09 26.95
CA SER A 144 15.44 -0.48 27.24
C SER A 144 16.49 0.50 26.68
N ALA A 145 16.11 1.35 25.71
CA ALA A 145 17.04 2.28 25.08
C ALA A 145 17.52 3.42 25.99
N LYS A 146 18.73 3.89 25.69
CA LYS A 146 19.43 5.03 26.31
C LYS A 146 19.59 6.16 25.28
N LYS A 147 19.92 7.35 25.77
CA LYS A 147 20.32 8.47 24.92
C LYS A 147 21.47 8.05 24.00
N GLY A 148 21.31 8.29 22.70
CA GLY A 148 22.27 7.92 21.66
C GLY A 148 21.93 6.63 20.92
N ASP A 149 21.01 5.81 21.44
CA ASP A 149 20.63 4.56 20.78
C ASP A 149 19.84 4.85 19.49
N LEU A 150 20.14 4.05 18.47
CA LEU A 150 19.52 4.12 17.15
C LEU A 150 18.69 2.86 16.93
N LEU A 151 17.37 3.02 16.83
CA LEU A 151 16.43 1.92 16.76
C LEU A 151 15.77 1.87 15.38
N LYS A 152 15.87 0.73 14.69
CA LYS A 152 15.15 0.50 13.42
C LYS A 152 13.64 0.44 13.68
N LEU A 153 12.89 1.17 12.86
CA LEU A 153 11.42 1.12 12.84
C LEU A 153 10.99 0.02 11.85
N ASP A 154 10.75 -1.19 12.37
CA ASP A 154 10.44 -2.35 11.54
C ASP A 154 9.06 -2.24 10.87
N ASN A 155 8.86 -2.87 9.71
CA ASN A 155 7.58 -2.88 8.97
C ASN A 155 7.08 -1.50 8.50
N ILE A 156 7.98 -0.52 8.34
CA ILE A 156 7.66 0.74 7.67
C ILE A 156 7.99 0.69 6.17
N TYR A 157 6.96 0.92 5.35
CA TYR A 157 6.99 0.77 3.90
C TYR A 157 6.50 2.06 3.24
N PHE A 158 7.07 2.36 2.06
CA PHE A 158 6.73 3.52 1.25
C PHE A 158 6.46 3.08 -0.19
N TYR A 159 5.65 3.84 -0.92
CA TYR A 159 5.53 3.60 -2.36
C TYR A 159 6.85 3.86 -3.07
N ASN A 160 7.02 3.18 -4.20
CA ASN A 160 8.22 3.26 -5.01
C ASN A 160 8.54 4.72 -5.36
N ASN A 161 9.81 5.12 -5.21
CA ASN A 161 10.30 6.49 -5.38
C ASN A 161 9.48 7.58 -4.66
N SER A 162 8.82 7.24 -3.54
CA SER A 162 7.94 8.15 -2.82
C SER A 162 8.22 8.17 -1.31
N ALA A 163 7.72 9.25 -0.69
CA ALA A 163 7.61 9.40 0.76
C ALA A 163 6.21 9.10 1.29
N LYS A 164 5.27 8.73 0.42
CA LYS A 164 3.91 8.35 0.84
C LYS A 164 3.97 6.94 1.45
N VAL A 165 3.58 6.85 2.73
CA VAL A 165 3.60 5.63 3.54
C VAL A 165 2.47 4.69 3.11
N VAL A 166 2.73 3.39 3.13
CA VAL A 166 1.74 2.35 2.84
C VAL A 166 0.87 2.10 4.07
N THR A 167 -0.43 1.82 3.88
CA THR A 167 -1.39 1.54 4.97
C THR A 167 -0.94 0.40 5.89
N LYS A 168 -0.24 -0.60 5.34
CA LYS A 168 0.35 -1.71 6.12
C LYS A 168 1.33 -1.24 7.22
N SER A 169 1.86 -0.02 7.13
CA SER A 169 2.75 0.58 8.13
C SER A 169 2.03 1.35 9.22
N GLU A 170 0.71 1.44 9.19
CA GLU A 170 -0.08 2.09 10.24
C GLU A 170 0.16 1.49 11.64
N PRO A 171 0.25 0.15 11.84
CA PRO A 171 0.48 -0.42 13.17
C PRO A 171 1.77 0.07 13.82
N ILE A 172 2.89 0.11 13.07
CA ILE A 172 4.17 0.59 13.62
C ILE A 172 4.18 2.10 13.84
N LEU A 173 3.52 2.88 12.97
CA LEU A 173 3.37 4.32 13.18
C LEU A 173 2.54 4.63 14.43
N TYR A 174 1.46 3.87 14.65
CA TYR A 174 0.62 3.98 15.83
C TYR A 174 1.37 3.53 17.10
N GLU A 175 2.20 2.49 17.02
CA GLU A 175 3.06 2.09 18.14
C GLU A 175 4.06 3.19 18.50
N LEU A 176 4.74 3.78 17.51
CA LEU A 176 5.64 4.93 17.72
C LEU A 176 4.90 6.13 18.34
N LEU A 177 3.67 6.39 17.92
CA LEU A 177 2.82 7.41 18.53
C LEU A 177 2.54 7.10 20.00
N CYS A 178 2.11 5.88 20.33
CA CYS A 178 1.88 5.45 21.71
C CYS A 178 3.13 5.63 22.56
N VAL A 179 4.31 5.23 22.04
CA VAL A 179 5.59 5.46 22.71
C VAL A 179 5.83 6.94 23.02
N MET A 180 5.57 7.83 22.07
CA MET A 180 5.77 9.27 22.26
C MET A 180 4.78 9.87 23.27
N VAL A 181 3.56 9.34 23.33
CA VAL A 181 2.53 9.72 24.33
C VAL A 181 2.92 9.23 25.71
N ASP A 182 3.30 7.96 25.84
CA ASP A 182 3.63 7.31 27.12
C ASP A 182 4.94 7.84 27.74
N ASN A 183 5.80 8.48 26.95
CA ASN A 183 7.09 9.03 27.40
C ASN A 183 7.19 10.53 27.10
N PRO A 184 6.57 11.43 27.88
CA PRO A 184 6.47 12.86 27.57
C PRO A 184 7.82 13.60 27.46
N THR A 185 8.86 13.09 28.12
CA THR A 185 10.23 13.64 28.10
C THR A 185 11.06 13.16 26.91
N LEU A 186 10.62 12.10 26.24
CA LEU A 186 11.35 11.49 25.12
C LEU A 186 11.46 12.49 23.97
N LYS A 187 12.70 12.73 23.54
CA LYS A 187 13.03 13.46 22.31
C LYS A 187 13.71 12.53 21.32
N ILE A 188 13.29 12.59 20.07
CA ILE A 188 13.79 11.70 19.01
C ILE A 188 14.25 12.46 17.77
N GLU A 189 15.14 11.85 17.01
CA GLU A 189 15.47 12.25 15.64
C GLU A 189 15.16 11.09 14.69
N ILE A 190 14.30 11.36 13.71
CA ILE A 190 13.84 10.38 12.73
C ILE A 190 14.79 10.40 11.54
N GLN A 191 15.45 9.27 11.26
CA GLN A 191 16.48 9.15 10.22
C GLN A 191 15.98 8.29 9.06
N GLY A 192 16.02 8.83 7.84
CA GLY A 192 15.63 8.11 6.63
C GLY A 192 16.83 7.66 5.81
N HIS A 193 16.76 6.43 5.28
CA HIS A 193 17.82 5.79 4.49
C HIS A 193 17.27 5.18 3.19
N ILE A 194 18.12 5.04 2.18
CA ILE A 194 17.81 4.34 0.92
C ILE A 194 18.95 3.36 0.60
N CYS A 195 18.64 2.31 -0.18
CA CYS A 195 19.59 1.29 -0.63
C CYS A 195 20.49 1.78 -1.75
N CYS A 196 19.89 2.35 -2.78
CA CYS A 196 20.59 2.76 -3.98
C CYS A 196 20.09 4.14 -4.41
N LYS A 197 20.98 4.91 -5.04
CA LYS A 197 20.65 6.20 -5.67
C LYS A 197 20.70 5.96 -7.17
N ARG A 198 19.56 6.04 -7.85
CA ARG A 198 19.58 6.14 -9.32
C ARG A 198 19.98 7.56 -9.75
N PRO A 199 20.57 7.76 -10.93
CA PRO A 199 20.99 9.09 -11.40
C PRO A 199 19.85 10.12 -11.43
N ASP A 200 18.63 9.66 -11.66
CA ASP A 200 17.39 10.42 -11.72
C ASP A 200 16.66 10.54 -10.36
N GLU A 201 17.13 9.81 -9.35
CA GLU A 201 16.45 9.76 -8.05
C GLU A 201 16.73 11.03 -7.24
N PRO A 202 15.68 11.77 -6.84
CA PRO A 202 15.89 13.00 -6.10
C PRO A 202 16.57 12.70 -4.77
N GLU A 203 17.66 13.42 -4.51
CA GLU A 203 18.49 13.32 -3.30
C GLU A 203 17.70 13.44 -1.98
N VAL A 204 16.48 13.96 -2.08
CA VAL A 204 15.57 14.29 -0.98
C VAL A 204 14.66 13.13 -0.55
N ILE A 205 14.63 11.97 -1.21
CA ILE A 205 13.67 10.89 -0.86
C ILE A 205 13.84 10.41 0.58
N SER A 206 15.08 10.18 1.02
CA SER A 206 15.37 9.76 2.39
C SER A 206 14.85 10.79 3.41
N THR A 207 15.10 12.08 3.17
CA THR A 207 14.59 13.19 3.99
C THR A 207 13.06 13.25 3.95
N ALA A 208 12.46 13.06 2.78
CA ALA A 208 11.02 13.11 2.61
C ALA A 208 10.32 11.96 3.36
N ARG A 209 10.90 10.76 3.37
CA ARG A 209 10.41 9.61 4.15
C ARG A 209 10.48 9.86 5.65
N ALA A 210 11.61 10.36 6.15
CA ALA A 210 11.74 10.76 7.55
C ALA A 210 10.71 11.85 7.93
N ARG A 211 10.51 12.84 7.04
CA ARG A 211 9.49 13.88 7.19
C ARG A 211 8.07 13.34 7.20
N ALA A 212 7.77 12.25 6.47
CA ALA A 212 6.44 11.66 6.45
C ALA A 212 6.06 11.08 7.82
N VAL A 213 7.00 10.40 8.48
CA VAL A 213 6.85 9.91 9.87
C VAL A 213 6.71 11.07 10.85
N TYR A 214 7.57 12.09 10.73
CA TYR A 214 7.46 13.32 11.53
C TYR A 214 6.07 13.96 11.41
N ASN A 215 5.59 14.15 10.18
CA ASN A 215 4.28 14.75 9.92
C ASN A 215 3.13 13.90 10.45
N TYR A 216 3.25 12.58 10.44
CA TYR A 216 2.27 11.69 11.08
C TYR A 216 2.17 11.97 12.58
N LEU A 217 3.28 12.08 13.30
CA LEU A 217 3.29 12.38 14.73
C LEU A 217 2.78 13.80 15.04
N ILE A 218 3.10 14.79 14.20
CA ILE A 218 2.55 16.16 14.33
C ILE A 218 1.02 16.18 14.15
N ARG A 219 0.48 15.48 13.16
CA ARG A 219 -0.98 15.39 12.97
C ARG A 219 -1.66 14.76 14.20
N ASN A 220 -0.97 13.83 14.85
CA ASN A 220 -1.38 13.19 16.11
C ASN A 220 -0.92 13.95 17.37
N LYS A 221 -0.64 15.26 17.25
CA LYS A 221 -0.44 16.19 18.38
C LYS A 221 0.81 15.96 19.24
N ILE A 222 1.83 15.25 18.74
CA ILE A 222 3.15 15.27 19.39
C ILE A 222 3.82 16.62 19.14
N ASP A 223 4.42 17.20 20.20
CA ASP A 223 5.06 18.51 20.14
C ASP A 223 6.26 18.51 19.18
N ARG A 224 6.36 19.55 18.33
CA ARG A 224 7.44 19.73 17.35
C ARG A 224 8.82 19.77 18.01
N THR A 225 8.94 20.33 19.21
CA THR A 225 10.20 20.48 19.95
C THR A 225 10.78 19.14 20.43
N ARG A 226 9.95 18.08 20.45
CA ARG A 226 10.36 16.73 20.85
C ARG A 226 10.91 15.90 19.70
N MET A 227 10.87 16.42 18.48
CA MET A 227 11.16 15.64 17.29
C MET A 227 11.98 16.45 16.29
N SER A 228 12.95 15.79 15.67
CA SER A 228 13.60 16.26 14.44
C SER A 228 13.59 15.15 13.40
N PHE A 229 13.93 15.47 12.15
CA PHE A 229 14.07 14.47 11.10
C PHE A 229 15.24 14.80 10.18
N LYS A 230 15.90 13.78 9.62
CA LYS A 230 17.01 13.94 8.69
C LYS A 230 17.06 12.77 7.70
N GLY A 231 17.36 13.06 6.43
CA GLY A 231 17.68 12.02 5.45
C GLY A 231 19.20 11.85 5.34
N TYR A 232 19.65 10.60 5.28
CA TYR A 232 21.05 10.24 5.05
C TYR A 232 21.30 9.66 3.66
N GLY A 233 20.26 9.49 2.84
CA GLY A 233 20.39 8.87 1.53
C GLY A 233 21.11 7.52 1.64
N VAL A 234 22.15 7.35 0.81
CA VAL A 234 23.04 6.18 0.79
C VAL A 234 24.28 6.34 1.67
N SER A 235 24.41 7.43 2.45
CA SER A 235 25.66 7.76 3.15
C SER A 235 25.92 6.91 4.40
N ARG A 236 24.94 6.11 4.83
CA ARG A 236 24.98 5.26 6.03
C ARG A 236 24.31 3.90 5.78
N PRO A 237 24.87 3.09 4.88
CA PRO A 237 24.32 1.77 4.60
C PRO A 237 24.64 0.79 5.75
N ILE A 238 23.73 -0.14 6.01
CA ILE A 238 24.00 -1.31 6.86
C ILE A 238 24.81 -2.33 6.07
N HIS A 239 24.39 -2.58 4.82
CA HIS A 239 25.06 -3.50 3.91
C HIS A 239 25.82 -2.72 2.84
N PRO A 240 27.09 -3.06 2.53
CA PRO A 240 27.85 -2.38 1.49
C PRO A 240 27.08 -2.27 0.17
N ILE A 241 27.12 -1.10 -0.45
CA ILE A 241 26.53 -0.85 -1.78
C ILE A 241 27.61 -1.16 -2.84
N PRO A 242 27.31 -1.94 -3.90
CA PRO A 242 26.02 -2.52 -4.22
C PRO A 242 25.67 -3.73 -3.35
N GLU A 243 24.40 -3.81 -2.93
CA GLU A 243 23.86 -4.91 -2.14
C GLU A 243 23.84 -6.23 -2.91
N LYS A 244 23.97 -7.35 -2.20
CA LYS A 244 24.05 -8.69 -2.82
C LYS A 244 22.69 -9.24 -3.23
N ASN A 245 21.62 -8.79 -2.59
CA ASN A 245 20.27 -9.31 -2.80
C ASN A 245 19.21 -8.31 -2.30
N ALA A 246 17.94 -8.58 -2.63
CA ALA A 246 16.81 -7.73 -2.28
C ALA A 246 16.59 -7.57 -0.77
N LEU A 247 17.04 -8.51 0.07
CA LEU A 247 16.93 -8.39 1.53
C LEU A 247 17.91 -7.35 2.06
N GLU A 248 19.15 -7.36 1.60
CA GLU A 248 20.15 -6.34 1.94
C GLU A 248 19.71 -4.94 1.47
N GLU A 249 19.10 -4.85 0.29
CA GLU A 249 18.51 -3.59 -0.16
C GLU A 249 17.37 -3.12 0.75
N ASP A 250 16.50 -4.04 1.20
CA ASP A 250 15.41 -3.68 2.09
C ASP A 250 15.92 -3.20 3.46
N ASP A 251 16.97 -3.83 3.97
CA ASP A 251 17.66 -3.40 5.18
C ASP A 251 18.27 -1.99 5.04
N ASN A 252 18.82 -1.66 3.86
CA ASN A 252 19.30 -0.30 3.62
C ASN A 252 18.14 0.71 3.43
N ARG A 253 16.98 0.30 2.89
CA ARG A 253 15.75 1.13 2.78
C ARG A 253 14.96 1.14 4.10
N ARG A 254 15.47 1.86 5.09
CA ARG A 254 14.88 1.89 6.44
C ARG A 254 14.61 3.29 6.98
N VAL A 255 13.84 3.33 8.05
CA VAL A 255 13.73 4.48 8.96
C VAL A 255 14.23 4.07 10.32
N GLU A 256 15.03 4.91 10.94
CA GLU A 256 15.58 4.70 12.28
C GLU A 256 15.20 5.86 13.20
N ILE A 257 15.09 5.56 14.49
CA ILE A 257 14.76 6.51 15.54
C ILE A 257 15.97 6.63 16.45
N LEU A 258 16.62 7.80 16.41
CA LEU A 258 17.69 8.15 17.34
C LEU A 258 17.10 8.75 18.60
N VAL A 259 17.41 8.16 19.76
CA VAL A 259 17.00 8.70 21.06
C VAL A 259 17.90 9.87 21.43
N LYS A 260 17.36 11.10 21.47
CA LYS A 260 18.11 12.33 21.80
C LYS A 260 18.13 12.62 23.29
N GLU A 261 16.98 12.42 23.94
CA GLU A 261 16.76 12.62 25.38
C GLU A 261 15.66 11.66 25.84
N LYS A 262 15.71 11.21 27.09
CA LYS A 262 14.72 10.31 27.70
C LYS A 262 14.52 10.72 29.16
#